data_AF-A0A662MR44-F1
#
_entry.id   AF-A0A662MR44-F1
#
_cell.length_a   1.000
_cell.length_b   1.000
_cell.length_c   1.000
_cell.angle_alpha   90.00
_cell.angle_beta   90.00
_cell.angle_gamma   90.00
#
_symmetry.space_group_name_H-M   'P 1'
#
loop_
_entity.id
_entity.type
_entity.pdbx_description
1 polymer ?
#
loop_
_entity_poly.entity_id
_entity_poly.type
_entity_poly.pdbx_seq_one_letter_code
_entity_poly.pdbx_strand_id
1 'polypeptide(L)'
;MRGIIAKVEEKTTIPVYERTVENVLGAVLASGDLWRIIDLSEEPLPLATAVLKALNELGYIEFNEEILLTKKGKELVEKYGIGKREDYTCQHCQGKTVGLDAFKELLKEFKDIVKNRPQPKHDFDQAYVTPETTIARIALMHTRGDLKNKEVFVLG
;
A
#
# COMPACT_ATOMS: atom_id res chain seq x y z
N MET A 1 -21.19 11.55 5.56
CA MET A 1 -20.69 10.39 4.83
C MET A 1 -21.53 10.02 3.61
N ARG A 2 -22.84 9.75 3.74
CA ARG A 2 -23.70 9.31 2.61
C ARG A 2 -23.56 10.11 1.31
N GLY A 3 -23.54 11.44 1.38
CA GLY A 3 -23.36 12.28 0.18
C GLY A 3 -22.00 12.14 -0.51
N ILE A 4 -20.94 11.83 0.26
CA ILE A 4 -19.62 11.52 -0.31
C ILE A 4 -19.67 10.16 -1.00
N ILE A 5 -20.23 9.15 -0.33
CA ILE A 5 -20.35 7.79 -0.89
C ILE A 5 -21.10 7.81 -2.22
N ALA A 6 -22.28 8.44 -2.27
CA ALA A 6 -23.06 8.56 -3.50
C ALA A 6 -22.24 9.23 -4.63
N LYS A 7 -21.42 10.22 -4.29
CA LYS A 7 -20.55 10.90 -5.27
C LYS A 7 -19.41 10.02 -5.78
N VAL A 8 -18.92 9.09 -4.96
CA VAL A 8 -17.91 8.11 -5.38
C VAL A 8 -18.52 7.04 -6.26
N GLU A 9 -19.73 6.56 -5.93
CA GLU A 9 -20.48 5.57 -6.71
C GLU A 9 -20.80 6.05 -8.14
N GLU A 10 -20.94 7.35 -8.36
CA GLU A 10 -21.04 7.94 -9.71
C GLU A 10 -19.78 7.72 -10.58
N LYS A 11 -18.61 7.41 -9.97
CA LYS A 11 -17.31 7.38 -10.63
C LYS A 11 -16.72 5.97 -10.78
N THR A 12 -17.25 4.98 -10.07
CA THR A 12 -16.68 3.63 -10.04
C THR A 12 -17.74 2.58 -9.76
N THR A 13 -17.53 1.38 -10.32
CA THR A 13 -18.32 0.19 -9.99
C THR A 13 -17.73 -0.62 -8.83
N ILE A 14 -16.55 -0.22 -8.33
CA ILE A 14 -15.93 -0.84 -7.16
C ILE A 14 -16.79 -0.50 -5.94
N PRO A 15 -17.14 -1.47 -5.07
CA PRO A 15 -17.94 -1.23 -3.87
C PRO A 15 -17.34 -0.13 -2.99
N VAL A 16 -18.18 0.80 -2.54
CA VAL A 16 -17.80 1.92 -1.69
C VAL A 16 -18.49 1.79 -0.34
N TYR A 17 -17.72 1.90 0.74
CA TYR A 17 -18.24 1.90 2.10
C TYR A 17 -17.88 3.20 2.82
N GLU A 18 -18.56 3.47 3.93
CA GLU A 18 -18.15 4.54 4.86
C GLU A 18 -16.68 4.37 5.27
N ARG A 19 -16.27 3.12 5.54
CA ARG A 19 -14.89 2.79 5.87
C ARG A 19 -13.88 3.15 4.76
N THR A 20 -14.26 3.02 3.50
CA THR A 20 -13.42 3.42 2.37
C THR A 20 -13.07 4.91 2.43
N VAL A 21 -14.07 5.74 2.73
CA VAL A 21 -13.87 7.19 2.84
C VAL A 21 -13.03 7.52 4.08
N GLU A 22 -13.27 6.85 5.21
CA GLU A 22 -12.45 6.99 6.42
C GLU A 22 -10.98 6.62 6.19
N ASN A 23 -10.72 5.52 5.47
CA ASN A 23 -9.38 5.04 5.16
C ASN A 23 -8.60 6.09 4.35
N VAL A 24 -9.22 6.63 3.30
CA VAL A 24 -8.60 7.67 2.46
C VAL A 24 -8.40 8.98 3.22
N LEU A 25 -9.38 9.43 4.01
CA LEU A 25 -9.24 10.65 4.82
C LEU A 25 -8.15 10.51 5.90
N GLY A 26 -8.08 9.34 6.56
CA GLY A 26 -7.02 9.04 7.53
C GLY A 26 -5.62 8.99 6.90
N ALA A 27 -5.53 8.55 5.64
CA ALA A 27 -4.29 8.57 4.87
C ALA A 27 -3.89 10.00 4.43
N VAL A 28 -4.84 10.81 3.97
CA VAL A 28 -4.61 12.24 3.63
C VAL A 28 -4.15 13.04 4.86
N LEU A 29 -4.66 12.71 6.05
CA LEU A 29 -4.18 13.31 7.30
C LEU A 29 -2.72 12.96 7.63
N ALA A 30 -2.20 11.86 7.09
CA ALA A 30 -0.84 11.38 7.34
C ALA A 30 0.16 11.79 6.25
N SER A 31 -0.29 11.99 5.01
CA SER A 31 0.55 12.38 3.88
C SER A 31 -0.24 13.08 2.78
N GLY A 32 0.38 14.06 2.11
CA GLY A 32 -0.15 14.69 0.90
C GLY A 32 0.30 14.05 -0.42
N ASP A 33 1.16 13.02 -0.37
CA ASP A 33 1.64 12.28 -1.54
C ASP A 33 0.59 11.25 -1.99
N LEU A 34 0.19 11.29 -3.27
CA LEU A 34 -0.82 10.39 -3.83
C LEU A 34 -0.48 8.91 -3.62
N TRP A 35 0.76 8.51 -3.88
CA TRP A 35 1.20 7.12 -3.77
C TRP A 35 1.20 6.67 -2.31
N ARG A 36 1.62 7.53 -1.39
CA ARG A 36 1.58 7.23 0.04
C ARG A 36 0.14 7.21 0.58
N ILE A 37 -0.76 8.04 0.05
CA ILE A 37 -2.18 7.99 0.40
C ILE A 37 -2.78 6.65 -0.02
N ILE A 38 -2.50 6.19 -1.24
CA ILE A 38 -2.98 4.89 -1.73
C ILE A 38 -2.46 3.77 -0.82
N ASP A 39 -1.16 3.76 -0.55
CA ASP A 39 -0.49 2.78 0.34
C ASP A 39 -1.13 2.76 1.76
N LEU A 40 -1.22 3.91 2.43
CA LEU A 40 -1.76 4.01 3.79
C LEU A 40 -3.27 3.73 3.90
N SER A 41 -4.03 3.99 2.83
CA SER A 41 -5.46 3.74 2.81
C SER A 41 -5.79 2.24 2.71
N GLU A 42 -4.87 1.44 2.17
CA GLU A 42 -5.09 0.04 1.81
C GLU A 42 -6.27 -0.16 0.84
N GLU A 43 -6.64 0.90 0.10
CA GLU A 43 -7.68 0.87 -0.93
C GLU A 43 -7.08 0.69 -2.32
N PRO A 44 -7.78 0.01 -3.26
CA PRO A 44 -7.34 -0.09 -4.64
C PRO A 44 -7.14 1.29 -5.27
N LEU A 45 -6.05 1.49 -6.03
CA LEU A 45 -5.73 2.78 -6.66
C LEU A 45 -6.92 3.43 -7.40
N PRO A 46 -7.71 2.71 -8.23
CA PRO A 46 -8.87 3.31 -8.90
C PRO A 46 -9.95 3.79 -7.91
N LEU A 47 -10.15 3.08 -6.80
CA LEU A 47 -11.12 3.45 -5.77
C LEU A 47 -10.62 4.65 -4.96
N ALA A 48 -9.37 4.61 -4.48
CA ALA A 48 -8.76 5.71 -3.73
C ALA A 48 -8.80 7.01 -4.54
N THR A 49 -8.45 6.96 -5.82
CA THR A 49 -8.50 8.14 -6.72
C THR A 49 -9.92 8.62 -6.99
N ALA A 50 -10.92 7.73 -7.08
CA ALA A 50 -12.34 8.12 -7.17
C ALA A 50 -12.82 8.84 -5.89
N VAL A 51 -12.42 8.35 -4.72
CA VAL A 51 -12.69 8.99 -3.42
C VAL A 51 -12.05 10.37 -3.35
N LEU A 52 -10.77 10.49 -3.68
CA LEU A 52 -10.06 11.78 -3.69
C LEU A 52 -10.73 12.80 -4.62
N LYS A 53 -11.12 12.39 -5.84
CA LYS A 53 -11.84 13.26 -6.77
C LYS A 53 -13.19 13.72 -6.20
N ALA A 54 -13.98 12.81 -5.63
CA ALA A 54 -15.25 13.16 -5.00
C ALA A 54 -15.07 14.11 -3.81
N LEU A 55 -14.05 13.88 -2.96
CA LEU A 55 -13.72 14.77 -1.85
C LEU A 55 -13.31 16.16 -2.34
N ASN A 56 -12.56 16.25 -3.43
CA ASN A 56 -12.16 17.53 -4.03
C ASN A 56 -13.36 18.29 -4.62
N GLU A 57 -14.22 17.63 -5.39
CA GLU A 57 -15.45 18.21 -5.95
C GLU A 57 -16.40 18.72 -4.87
N LEU A 58 -16.45 18.03 -3.73
CA LEU A 58 -17.25 18.43 -2.58
C LEU A 58 -16.53 19.48 -1.68
N GLY A 59 -15.30 19.86 -2.01
CA GLY A 59 -14.52 20.90 -1.33
C GLY A 59 -13.91 20.46 0.01
N TYR A 60 -13.74 19.16 0.25
CA TYR A 60 -13.10 18.64 1.47
C TYR A 60 -11.57 18.57 1.35
N ILE A 61 -11.05 18.37 0.14
CA ILE A 61 -9.61 18.40 -0.14
C ILE A 61 -9.28 19.33 -1.30
N GLU A 62 -8.04 19.75 -1.40
CA GLU A 62 -7.48 20.51 -2.51
C GLU A 62 -6.31 19.77 -3.14
N PHE A 63 -6.18 19.88 -4.47
CA PHE A 63 -5.05 19.38 -5.24
C PHE A 63 -4.12 20.54 -5.56
N ASN A 64 -3.01 20.63 -4.84
CA ASN A 64 -1.91 21.56 -5.12
C ASN A 64 -0.65 20.75 -5.50
N GLU A 65 0.53 21.16 -5.05
CA GLU A 65 1.73 20.30 -5.09
C GLU A 65 1.54 19.02 -4.24
N GLU A 66 0.67 19.10 -3.23
CA GLU A 66 0.26 18.01 -2.35
C GLU A 66 -1.27 17.96 -2.23
N ILE A 67 -1.80 16.82 -1.78
CA ILE A 67 -3.21 16.61 -1.48
C ILE A 67 -3.49 16.96 -0.02
N LEU A 68 -4.22 18.04 0.23
CA LEU A 68 -4.43 18.55 1.60
C LEU A 68 -5.92 18.71 1.94
N LEU A 69 -6.26 18.59 3.23
CA LEU A 69 -7.60 18.92 3.72
C LEU A 69 -7.83 20.43 3.71
N THR A 70 -8.95 20.86 3.13
CA THR A 70 -9.46 22.22 3.30
C THR A 70 -9.97 22.42 4.73
N LYS A 71 -10.35 23.65 5.09
CA LYS A 71 -11.05 23.91 6.36
C LYS A 71 -12.29 23.01 6.54
N LYS A 72 -13.09 22.87 5.48
CA LYS A 72 -14.28 22.00 5.45
C LYS A 72 -13.90 20.51 5.63
N GLY A 73 -12.76 20.09 5.06
CA GLY A 73 -12.21 18.75 5.27
C GLY A 73 -11.80 18.49 6.72
N LYS A 74 -11.16 19.46 7.37
CA LYS A 74 -10.77 19.39 8.78
C LYS A 74 -11.99 19.26 9.70
N GLU A 75 -13.02 20.07 9.47
CA GLU A 75 -14.31 19.98 10.19
C GLU A 75 -14.99 18.61 9.97
N LEU A 76 -14.86 18.02 8.77
CA LEU A 76 -15.40 16.69 8.48
C LEU A 76 -14.71 15.60 9.30
N VAL A 77 -13.37 15.55 9.28
CA VAL A 77 -12.62 14.51 10.00
C VAL A 77 -12.81 14.64 11.51
N GLU A 78 -12.89 15.87 12.05
CA GLU A 78 -13.20 16.12 13.46
C GLU A 78 -14.61 15.63 13.82
N LYS A 79 -15.61 15.97 13.00
CA LYS A 79 -17.01 15.55 13.22
C LYS A 79 -17.19 14.04 13.27
N TYR A 80 -16.43 13.30 12.46
CA TYR A 80 -16.53 11.83 12.38
C TYR A 80 -15.45 11.11 13.22
N GLY A 81 -14.60 11.85 13.94
CA GLY A 81 -13.54 11.25 14.76
C GLY A 81 -12.48 10.48 13.96
N ILE A 82 -12.22 10.89 12.71
CA ILE A 82 -11.27 10.24 11.82
C ILE A 82 -9.87 10.78 12.14
N GLY A 83 -9.04 9.92 12.74
CA GLY A 83 -7.64 10.22 13.02
C GLY A 83 -6.72 9.96 11.83
N LYS A 84 -5.52 10.54 11.87
CA LYS A 84 -4.44 10.17 10.96
C LYS A 84 -4.08 8.69 11.17
N ARG A 85 -3.70 7.99 10.09
CA ARG A 85 -3.18 6.62 10.21
C ARG A 85 -1.81 6.62 10.89
N GLU A 86 -1.75 6.00 12.06
CA GLU A 86 -0.49 5.71 12.77
C GLU A 86 0.06 4.36 12.33
N ASP A 87 1.38 4.24 12.19
CA ASP A 87 2.06 3.01 11.79
C ASP A 87 3.04 2.54 12.87
N TYR A 88 2.73 1.40 13.48
CA TYR A 88 3.55 0.74 14.49
C TYR A 88 4.22 -0.53 13.97
N THR A 89 4.34 -0.66 12.64
CA THR A 89 5.00 -1.79 12.00
C THR A 89 6.41 -1.97 12.57
N CYS A 90 6.74 -3.22 12.94
CA CYS A 90 8.04 -3.55 13.49
C CYS A 90 9.16 -3.15 12.51
N GLN A 91 10.04 -2.25 12.94
CA GLN A 91 11.12 -1.72 12.10
C GLN A 91 12.20 -2.76 11.78
N HIS A 92 12.31 -3.82 12.58
CA HIS A 92 13.30 -4.88 12.37
C HIS A 92 12.90 -5.85 11.25
N CYS A 93 11.63 -6.25 11.20
CA CYS A 93 11.14 -7.21 10.20
C CYS A 93 10.23 -6.57 9.14
N GLN A 94 9.90 -5.28 9.28
CA GLN A 94 9.00 -4.54 8.38
C GLN A 94 7.66 -5.27 8.21
N GLY A 95 7.12 -5.79 9.31
CA GLY A 95 5.86 -6.56 9.33
C GLY A 95 5.96 -7.99 8.77
N LYS A 96 7.11 -8.43 8.25
CA LYS A 96 7.26 -9.74 7.59
C LYS A 96 7.29 -10.94 8.54
N THR A 97 7.37 -10.72 9.85
CA THR A 97 7.43 -11.75 10.92
C THR A 97 8.65 -12.69 10.89
N VAL A 98 9.57 -12.53 9.93
CA VAL A 98 10.83 -13.28 9.82
C VAL A 98 12.02 -12.33 9.78
N GLY A 99 13.12 -12.70 10.44
CA GLY A 99 14.39 -11.97 10.40
C GLY A 99 15.30 -12.50 9.28
N LEU A 100 16.16 -11.63 8.75
CA LEU A 100 17.06 -11.96 7.64
C LEU A 100 18.52 -12.21 8.10
N ASP A 101 18.81 -12.11 9.39
CA ASP A 101 20.18 -12.19 9.91
C ASP A 101 20.89 -13.48 9.53
N ALA A 102 20.19 -14.62 9.61
CA ALA A 102 20.74 -15.93 9.24
C ALA A 102 20.97 -16.10 7.72
N PHE A 103 20.43 -15.20 6.89
CA PHE A 103 20.48 -15.27 5.42
C PHE A 103 21.29 -14.12 4.80
N LYS A 104 22.13 -13.42 5.58
CA LYS A 104 22.91 -12.26 5.10
C LYS A 104 23.83 -12.58 3.93
N GLU A 105 24.55 -13.70 3.99
CA GLU A 105 25.44 -14.10 2.89
C GLU A 105 24.63 -14.46 1.64
N LEU A 106 23.54 -15.22 1.78
CA LEU A 106 22.64 -15.52 0.66
C LEU A 106 22.06 -14.24 0.05
N LEU A 107 21.66 -13.26 0.86
CA LEU A 107 21.16 -11.98 0.37
C LEU A 107 22.23 -11.21 -0.41
N LYS A 108 23.48 -11.24 0.04
CA LYS A 108 24.60 -10.60 -0.64
C LYS A 108 24.88 -11.26 -2.00
N GLU A 109 24.97 -12.58 -2.03
CA GLU A 109 25.13 -13.35 -3.27
C GLU A 109 23.97 -13.13 -4.24
N PHE A 110 22.73 -13.14 -3.72
CA PHE A 110 21.54 -12.89 -4.52
C PHE A 110 21.53 -11.49 -5.11
N LYS A 111 21.89 -10.46 -4.33
CA LYS A 111 22.02 -9.09 -4.85
C LYS A 111 23.04 -9.00 -5.96
N ASP A 112 24.16 -9.71 -5.87
CA ASP A 112 25.20 -9.69 -6.88
C ASP A 112 24.74 -10.35 -8.19
N ILE A 113 24.16 -11.55 -8.12
CA ILE A 113 23.74 -12.29 -9.31
C ILE A 113 22.57 -11.62 -10.04
N VAL A 114 21.71 -10.88 -9.33
CA VAL A 114 20.55 -10.19 -9.93
C VAL A 114 20.81 -8.74 -10.34
N LYS A 115 22.05 -8.23 -10.23
CA LYS A 115 22.39 -6.85 -10.63
C LYS A 115 21.91 -6.48 -12.04
N ASN A 116 22.03 -7.44 -12.96
CA ASN A 116 21.65 -7.28 -14.37
C ASN A 116 20.43 -8.12 -14.74
N ARG A 117 19.53 -8.40 -13.77
CA ARG A 117 18.29 -9.12 -14.05
C ARG A 117 17.48 -8.42 -15.15
N PRO A 118 16.67 -9.16 -15.93
CA PRO A 118 15.79 -8.55 -16.92
C PRO A 118 14.94 -7.45 -16.30
N GLN A 119 14.91 -6.30 -16.98
CA GLN A 119 14.05 -5.20 -16.57
C GLN A 119 12.58 -5.58 -16.76
N PRO A 120 11.69 -5.08 -15.90
CA PRO A 120 10.29 -5.47 -15.95
C PRO A 120 9.65 -5.12 -17.28
N LYS A 121 8.92 -6.07 -17.87
CA LYS A 121 8.16 -5.88 -19.11
C LYS A 121 6.69 -5.70 -18.81
N HIS A 122 6.11 -4.64 -19.37
CA HIS A 122 4.69 -4.35 -19.24
C HIS A 122 3.79 -5.47 -19.80
N ASP A 123 4.18 -6.08 -20.92
CA ASP A 123 3.44 -7.17 -21.59
C ASP A 123 3.15 -8.39 -20.70
N PHE A 124 3.90 -8.53 -19.61
CA PHE A 124 3.79 -9.64 -18.66
C PHE A 124 3.49 -9.15 -17.23
N ASP A 125 3.04 -7.91 -17.07
CA ASP A 125 2.72 -7.30 -15.77
C ASP A 125 3.85 -7.46 -14.73
N GLN A 126 5.09 -7.28 -15.18
CA GLN A 126 6.24 -7.55 -14.32
C GLN A 126 6.52 -6.36 -13.40
N ALA A 127 6.68 -6.68 -12.13
CA ALA A 127 7.37 -5.84 -11.15
C ALA A 127 8.01 -6.77 -10.13
N TYR A 128 9.34 -6.80 -10.07
CA TYR A 128 10.01 -7.65 -9.10
C TYR A 128 10.02 -7.02 -7.71
N VAL A 129 9.87 -7.87 -6.69
CA VAL A 129 10.06 -7.45 -5.31
C VAL A 129 11.53 -7.17 -5.01
N THR A 130 11.77 -6.48 -3.90
CA THR A 130 13.13 -6.22 -3.42
C THR A 130 13.89 -7.53 -3.14
N PRO A 131 15.24 -7.52 -3.22
CA PRO A 131 16.06 -8.67 -2.82
C PRO A 131 15.74 -9.18 -1.41
N GLU A 132 15.55 -8.26 -0.46
CA GLU A 132 15.17 -8.57 0.93
C GLU A 132 13.84 -9.32 1.01
N THR A 133 12.87 -8.94 0.18
CA THR A 133 11.57 -9.63 0.14
C THR A 133 11.70 -11.02 -0.47
N THR A 134 12.54 -11.21 -1.50
CA THR A 134 12.83 -12.54 -2.05
C THR A 134 13.44 -13.45 -0.99
N ILE A 135 14.44 -12.97 -0.23
CA ILE A 135 15.06 -13.75 0.84
C ILE A 135 14.09 -13.97 2.01
N ALA A 136 13.24 -13.00 2.34
CA ALA A 136 12.19 -13.19 3.36
C ALA A 136 11.20 -14.29 2.98
N ARG A 137 10.85 -14.43 1.69
CA ARG A 137 10.02 -15.56 1.21
C ARG A 137 10.72 -16.91 1.43
N ILE A 138 12.03 -16.99 1.15
CA ILE A 138 12.84 -18.19 1.44
C ILE A 138 12.84 -18.48 2.94
N ALA A 139 13.12 -17.48 3.78
CA ALA A 139 13.11 -17.64 5.23
C ALA A 139 11.74 -18.10 5.74
N LEU A 140 10.66 -17.50 5.26
CA LEU A 140 9.29 -17.89 5.61
C LEU A 140 9.03 -19.36 5.25
N MET A 141 9.21 -19.76 3.99
CA MET A 141 9.02 -21.16 3.56
C MET A 141 9.93 -22.13 4.35
N HIS A 142 11.18 -21.74 4.61
CA HIS A 142 12.11 -22.58 5.36
C HIS A 142 11.63 -22.81 6.80
N THR A 143 11.20 -21.75 7.49
CA THR A 143 10.69 -21.84 8.88
C THR A 143 9.38 -22.63 9.01
N ARG A 144 8.72 -22.93 7.89
CA ARG A 144 7.52 -23.77 7.84
C ARG A 144 7.80 -25.21 7.38
N GLY A 145 9.05 -25.52 7.01
CA GLY A 145 9.47 -26.86 6.60
C GLY A 145 9.24 -27.17 5.11
N ASP A 146 9.01 -26.14 4.30
CA ASP A 146 8.55 -26.30 2.91
C ASP A 146 9.69 -26.34 1.87
N LEU A 147 10.95 -26.23 2.31
CA LEU A 147 12.10 -26.24 1.40
C LEU A 147 13.00 -27.47 1.54
N LYS A 148 13.29 -27.89 2.77
CA LYS A 148 14.29 -28.94 3.01
C LYS A 148 13.72 -30.29 2.59
N ASN A 149 14.36 -30.94 1.60
CA ASN A 149 13.95 -32.22 1.02
C ASN A 149 12.55 -32.19 0.40
N LYS A 150 12.16 -31.04 -0.17
CA LYS A 150 10.88 -30.85 -0.85
C LYS A 150 11.12 -30.59 -2.33
N GLU A 151 10.16 -30.99 -3.15
CA GLU A 151 10.09 -30.61 -4.55
C GLU A 151 9.40 -29.25 -4.63
N VAL A 152 10.13 -28.23 -5.05
CA VAL A 152 9.64 -26.85 -5.11
C VAL A 152 9.40 -26.48 -6.57
N PHE A 153 8.18 -26.06 -6.88
CA PHE A 153 7.81 -25.56 -8.20
C PHE A 153 7.64 -24.04 -8.12
N VAL A 154 8.26 -23.31 -9.05
CA VAL A 154 8.12 -21.85 -9.17
C VAL A 154 7.39 -21.53 -10.47
N LEU A 155 6.17 -21.00 -10.37
CA LEU A 155 5.41 -20.49 -11.49
C LEU A 155 5.68 -18.98 -11.58
N GLY A 156 6.30 -18.58 -12.68
CA GLY A 156 6.69 -17.20 -12.98
C GLY A 156 5.58 -16.44 -13.67
#